data_AF-A0A1Z5LDX8-F1
#
_entry.id   AF-A0A1Z5LDX8-F1
#
_cell.length_a   1.000
_cell.length_b   1.000
_cell.length_c   1.000
_cell.angle_alpha   90.00
_cell.angle_beta   90.00
_cell.angle_gamma   90.00
#
_symmetry.space_group_name_H-M   'P 1'
#
loop_
_entity.id
_entity.type
_entity.pdbx_description
1 polymer ?
#
loop_
_entity_poly.entity_id
_entity_poly.type
_entity_poly.pdbx_seq_one_letter_code
_entity_poly.pdbx_strand_id
1 'polypeptide(L)'
;MAHLKNHLKITGGKVRTRFPPEPNGILHIGHAKAINVNFGYARAFDGLCFLRYDDTNPEKEEERFFSGIQEMVHWLGYEPSRITHASDYFKDLYSLAVKLIQRGLAYVCHQTAEEMKGIDPPPSPYRTRSVQENLRLFEDMRKGKYSEGEATLRMRVTLEEGKQDPVAYRIRYVPHIRTKDTWCIYPTYDFTHCLCDSLEHITHSLCTKEFQSRRSSYYWLCNAVDVYCPVQWEYSRLNLNYTVVSKRKIAKLIEEGIVRDWDDPRLYTLSALRRRGLPPEAINRFCAKLGLTGSQSTVDPSMLDACVRDELNCLAPRAMCVVEPLKVVITNAPPTLGCTRCPLFVAGGFLRKPSSGFVPSWV
;
A
#
# COMPACT_ATOMS: atom_id res chain seq x y z
N MET A 1 -12.62 -15.54 -24.58
CA MET A 1 -11.58 -15.41 -25.65
C MET A 1 -11.46 -14.00 -26.23
N ALA A 2 -12.56 -13.30 -26.58
CA ALA A 2 -12.48 -11.95 -27.14
C ALA A 2 -11.76 -10.93 -26.23
N HIS A 3 -12.08 -10.92 -24.93
CA HIS A 3 -11.42 -10.03 -23.95
C HIS A 3 -9.91 -10.26 -23.85
N LEU A 4 -9.46 -11.51 -23.88
CA LEU A 4 -8.04 -11.84 -23.87
C LEU A 4 -7.32 -11.38 -25.14
N LYS A 5 -7.97 -11.50 -26.31
CA LYS A 5 -7.42 -10.98 -27.56
C LYS A 5 -7.26 -9.45 -27.52
N ASN A 6 -8.24 -8.73 -26.95
CA ASN A 6 -8.11 -7.29 -26.75
C ASN A 6 -7.04 -6.93 -25.73
N HIS A 7 -6.99 -7.65 -24.61
CA HIS A 7 -5.96 -7.50 -23.59
C HIS A 7 -4.55 -7.64 -24.19
N LEU A 8 -4.28 -8.70 -24.95
CA LEU A 8 -2.99 -8.91 -25.59
C LEU A 8 -2.62 -7.80 -26.57
N LYS A 9 -3.59 -7.24 -27.30
CA LYS A 9 -3.36 -6.07 -28.17
C LYS A 9 -2.94 -4.83 -27.38
N ILE A 10 -3.54 -4.61 -26.22
CA ILE A 10 -3.28 -3.43 -25.37
C ILE A 10 -1.96 -3.57 -24.61
N THR A 11 -1.65 -4.77 -24.11
CA THR A 11 -0.45 -5.01 -23.29
C THR A 11 0.77 -5.38 -24.11
N GLY A 12 0.59 -5.83 -25.36
CA GLY A 12 1.67 -6.43 -26.15
C GLY A 12 2.22 -7.70 -25.52
N GLY A 13 1.45 -8.36 -24.64
CA GLY A 13 1.91 -9.52 -23.86
C GLY A 13 2.85 -9.19 -22.71
N LYS A 14 3.12 -7.89 -22.42
CA LYS A 14 3.97 -7.50 -21.28
C LYS A 14 3.25 -7.70 -19.95
N VAL A 15 4.03 -8.08 -18.94
CA VAL A 15 3.56 -8.16 -17.55
C VAL A 15 3.11 -6.77 -17.08
N ARG A 16 1.94 -6.72 -16.44
CA ARG A 16 1.40 -5.57 -15.72
C ARG A 16 1.01 -5.95 -14.30
N THR A 17 1.56 -5.23 -13.32
CA THR A 17 1.23 -5.32 -11.88
C THR A 17 0.82 -3.94 -11.37
N ARG A 18 0.34 -3.88 -10.12
CA ARG A 18 0.12 -2.61 -9.43
C ARG A 18 0.38 -2.71 -7.94
N PHE A 19 0.91 -1.65 -7.36
CA PHE A 19 0.94 -1.43 -5.93
C PHE A 19 -0.15 -0.41 -5.58
N PRO A 20 -1.22 -0.82 -4.88
CA PRO A 20 -2.35 0.06 -4.65
C PRO A 20 -2.52 0.50 -3.17
N PRO A 21 -1.66 1.39 -2.63
CA PRO A 21 -1.78 1.84 -1.25
C PRO A 21 -2.92 2.84 -1.06
N GLU A 22 -3.54 2.83 0.12
CA GLU A 22 -4.42 3.93 0.56
C GLU A 22 -3.57 5.18 0.86
N PRO A 23 -3.93 6.36 0.34
CA PRO A 23 -3.20 7.60 0.56
C PRO A 23 -3.50 8.28 1.92
N ASN A 24 -3.98 7.52 2.89
CA ASN A 24 -4.28 7.99 4.25
C ASN A 24 -3.26 7.49 5.29
N GLY A 25 -2.30 6.66 4.88
CA GLY A 25 -1.47 5.86 5.78
C GLY A 25 0.02 6.02 5.55
N ILE A 26 0.79 5.65 6.57
CA ILE A 26 2.25 5.64 6.50
C ILE A 26 2.70 4.23 6.16
N LEU A 27 3.53 4.12 5.12
CA LEU A 27 4.11 2.85 4.73
C LEU A 27 5.04 2.32 5.82
N HIS A 28 5.05 1.00 5.94
CA HIS A 28 5.81 0.28 6.95
C HIS A 28 6.52 -0.91 6.31
N ILE A 29 7.36 -1.61 7.05
CA ILE A 29 8.17 -2.73 6.52
C ILE A 29 7.34 -3.80 5.78
N GLY A 30 6.11 -4.09 6.23
CA GLY A 30 5.19 -4.95 5.48
C GLY A 30 4.85 -4.45 4.06
N HIS A 31 4.76 -3.13 3.87
CA HIS A 31 4.57 -2.51 2.56
C HIS A 31 5.83 -2.61 1.69
N ALA A 32 7.04 -2.66 2.27
CA ALA A 32 8.25 -2.93 1.47
C ALA A 32 8.18 -4.30 0.78
N LYS A 33 7.59 -5.31 1.42
CA LYS A 33 7.32 -6.60 0.76
C LYS A 33 6.36 -6.43 -0.42
N ALA A 34 5.26 -5.70 -0.23
CA ALA A 34 4.30 -5.45 -1.31
C ALA A 34 4.90 -4.68 -2.49
N ILE A 35 5.75 -3.69 -2.22
CA ILE A 35 6.50 -2.92 -3.23
C ILE A 35 7.47 -3.85 -3.97
N ASN A 36 8.33 -4.58 -3.24
CA ASN A 36 9.29 -5.50 -3.84
C ASN A 36 8.62 -6.57 -4.70
N VAL A 37 7.48 -7.09 -4.27
CA VAL A 37 6.73 -8.11 -5.00
C VAL A 37 6.12 -7.53 -6.28
N ASN A 38 5.38 -6.43 -6.21
CA ASN A 38 4.70 -5.88 -7.38
C ASN A 38 5.68 -5.27 -8.39
N PHE A 39 6.58 -4.40 -7.93
CA PHE A 39 7.55 -3.74 -8.82
C PHE A 39 8.67 -4.68 -9.23
N GLY A 40 9.16 -5.53 -8.33
CA GLY A 40 10.20 -6.52 -8.64
C GLY A 40 9.71 -7.57 -9.62
N TYR A 41 8.46 -8.05 -9.51
CA TYR A 41 7.90 -8.98 -10.49
C TYR A 41 7.78 -8.33 -11.87
N ALA A 42 7.26 -7.10 -11.98
CA ALA A 42 7.25 -6.39 -13.25
C ALA A 42 8.68 -6.22 -13.83
N ARG A 43 9.64 -5.77 -13.02
CA ARG A 43 11.04 -5.58 -13.44
C ARG A 43 11.69 -6.87 -13.94
N ALA A 44 11.44 -8.00 -13.28
CA ALA A 44 12.00 -9.30 -13.66
C ALA A 44 11.54 -9.81 -15.03
N PHE A 45 10.40 -9.31 -15.53
CA PHE A 45 9.79 -9.73 -16.79
C PHE A 45 9.66 -8.59 -17.82
N ASP A 46 10.47 -7.53 -17.71
CA ASP A 46 10.38 -6.32 -18.56
C ASP A 46 8.94 -5.75 -18.68
N GLY A 47 8.23 -5.83 -17.56
CA GLY A 47 6.84 -5.41 -17.41
C GLY A 47 6.70 -4.00 -16.83
N LEU A 48 5.45 -3.63 -16.58
CA LEU A 48 5.05 -2.34 -16.04
C LEU A 48 4.38 -2.53 -14.68
N CYS A 49 4.75 -1.70 -13.71
CA CYS A 49 4.05 -1.64 -12.43
C CYS A 49 3.41 -0.26 -12.26
N PHE A 50 2.13 -0.23 -11.93
CA PHE A 50 1.38 0.98 -11.63
C PHE A 50 1.50 1.30 -10.13
N LEU A 51 1.66 2.58 -9.78
CA LEU A 51 1.38 3.07 -8.44
C LEU A 51 -0.04 3.64 -8.46
N ARG A 52 -1.00 2.91 -7.89
CA ARG A 52 -2.41 3.29 -7.92
C ARG A 52 -2.88 3.71 -6.54
N TYR A 53 -3.10 4.99 -6.29
CA TYR A 53 -3.67 5.41 -5.02
C TYR A 53 -5.11 4.90 -4.89
N ASP A 54 -5.39 4.15 -3.82
CA ASP A 54 -6.75 3.75 -3.47
C ASP A 54 -7.43 4.86 -2.67
N ASP A 55 -7.90 5.88 -3.38
CA ASP A 55 -8.65 7.02 -2.86
C ASP A 55 -10.18 6.78 -2.94
N THR A 56 -10.64 5.53 -2.85
CA THR A 56 -12.08 5.22 -2.91
C THR A 56 -12.89 5.74 -1.74
N ASN A 57 -12.24 6.07 -0.62
CA ASN A 57 -12.90 6.62 0.55
C ASN A 57 -12.64 8.12 0.65
N PRO A 58 -13.66 8.99 0.55
CA PRO A 58 -13.47 10.42 0.77
C PRO A 58 -13.20 10.66 2.25
N GLU A 59 -11.92 10.74 2.61
CA GLU A 59 -11.47 11.18 3.92
C GLU A 59 -10.75 12.53 3.81
N LYS A 60 -10.49 13.17 4.96
CA LYS A 60 -9.54 14.30 5.02
C LYS A 60 -8.13 13.75 4.79
N GLU A 61 -7.83 13.45 3.54
CA GLU A 61 -6.51 13.03 3.11
C GLU A 61 -5.58 14.23 3.07
N GLU A 62 -4.36 14.02 3.54
CA GLU A 62 -3.32 15.04 3.54
C GLU A 62 -2.35 14.75 2.41
N GLU A 63 -2.05 15.77 1.59
CA GLU A 63 -1.14 15.68 0.44
C GLU A 63 0.26 15.12 0.79
N ARG A 64 0.67 15.27 2.06
CA ARG A 64 1.91 14.69 2.61
C ARG A 64 1.97 13.15 2.50
N PHE A 65 0.84 12.45 2.55
CA PHE A 65 0.82 10.99 2.46
C PHE A 65 1.04 10.51 1.03
N PHE A 66 0.46 11.22 0.05
CA PHE A 66 0.70 10.93 -1.37
C PHE A 66 2.18 11.04 -1.71
N SER A 67 2.78 12.19 -1.39
CA SER A 67 4.21 12.45 -1.62
C SER A 67 5.10 11.47 -0.84
N GLY A 68 4.78 11.18 0.42
CA GLY A 68 5.54 10.22 1.23
C GLY A 68 5.51 8.79 0.69
N ILE A 69 4.36 8.32 0.18
CA ILE A 69 4.26 7.00 -0.47
C ILE A 69 5.16 6.95 -1.71
N GLN A 70 5.08 7.98 -2.57
CA GLN A 70 5.89 8.05 -3.78
C GLN A 70 7.37 8.08 -3.42
N GLU A 71 7.77 8.90 -2.45
CA GLU A 71 9.15 9.00 -1.98
C GLU A 71 9.69 7.65 -1.49
N MET A 72 8.89 6.86 -0.75
CA MET A 72 9.30 5.54 -0.29
C MET A 72 9.45 4.52 -1.42
N VAL A 73 8.61 4.59 -2.45
CA VAL A 73 8.74 3.73 -3.65
C VAL A 73 10.05 4.04 -4.38
N HIS A 74 10.36 5.32 -4.58
CA HIS A 74 11.62 5.75 -5.22
C HIS A 74 12.83 5.43 -4.34
N TRP A 75 12.71 5.60 -3.02
CA TRP A 75 13.79 5.29 -2.07
C TRP A 75 14.17 3.81 -2.10
N LEU A 76 13.19 2.91 -2.26
CA LEU A 76 13.45 1.47 -2.45
C LEU A 76 14.00 1.13 -3.85
N GLY A 77 14.26 2.12 -4.71
CA GLY A 77 14.86 1.95 -6.03
C GLY A 77 13.88 1.48 -7.10
N TYR A 78 12.58 1.77 -6.94
CA TYR A 78 11.54 1.44 -7.92
C TYR A 78 10.93 2.70 -8.53
N GLU A 79 10.58 2.61 -9.81
CA GLU A 79 9.94 3.70 -10.56
C GLU A 79 8.56 3.22 -11.05
N PRO A 80 7.47 3.92 -10.70
CA PRO A 80 6.15 3.67 -11.28
C PRO A 80 6.13 3.94 -12.78
N SER A 81 5.63 2.97 -13.54
CA SER A 81 5.38 3.18 -14.98
C SER A 81 4.32 4.24 -15.23
N ARG A 82 3.31 4.28 -14.34
CA ARG A 82 2.23 5.27 -14.28
C ARG A 82 1.78 5.42 -12.84
N ILE A 83 1.39 6.65 -12.50
CA ILE A 83 0.71 6.97 -11.25
C ILE A 83 -0.76 7.19 -11.59
N THR A 84 -1.65 6.41 -11.00
CA THR A 84 -3.10 6.46 -11.22
C THR A 84 -3.83 6.58 -9.89
N HIS A 85 -5.11 6.95 -9.94
CA HIS A 85 -5.98 7.00 -8.77
C HIS A 85 -7.22 6.16 -9.05
N ALA A 86 -7.76 5.50 -8.03
CA ALA A 86 -9.03 4.80 -8.15
C ALA A 86 -10.16 5.77 -8.58
N SER A 87 -10.10 7.02 -8.10
CA SER A 87 -11.03 8.09 -8.46
C SER A 87 -11.01 8.49 -9.93
N ASP A 88 -9.89 8.26 -10.65
CA ASP A 88 -9.82 8.50 -12.10
C ASP A 88 -10.83 7.62 -12.86
N TYR A 89 -11.26 6.51 -12.26
CA TYR A 89 -12.18 5.53 -12.85
C TYR A 89 -13.61 5.61 -12.31
N PHE A 90 -13.99 6.57 -11.45
CA PHE A 90 -15.34 6.61 -10.85
C PHE A 90 -16.47 6.62 -11.88
N LYS A 91 -16.27 7.30 -13.02
CA LYS A 91 -17.25 7.31 -14.11
C LYS A 91 -17.43 5.93 -14.75
N ASP A 92 -16.34 5.21 -14.99
CA ASP A 92 -16.36 3.86 -15.55
C ASP A 92 -16.96 2.87 -14.54
N LEU A 93 -16.55 2.96 -13.27
CA LEU A 93 -17.08 2.16 -12.18
C LEU A 93 -18.59 2.37 -12.01
N TYR A 94 -19.07 3.60 -12.11
CA TYR A 94 -20.51 3.89 -12.06
C TYR A 94 -21.25 3.26 -13.25
N SER A 95 -20.68 3.38 -14.46
CA SER A 95 -21.24 2.78 -15.68
C SER A 95 -21.31 1.25 -15.59
N LEU A 96 -20.29 0.63 -15.01
CA LEU A 96 -20.26 -0.82 -14.75
C LEU A 96 -21.27 -1.23 -13.67
N ALA A 97 -21.50 -0.40 -12.65
CA ALA A 97 -22.54 -0.63 -11.66
C ALA A 97 -23.94 -0.59 -12.29
N VAL A 98 -24.20 0.38 -13.17
CA VAL A 98 -25.44 0.45 -13.96
C VAL A 98 -25.62 -0.81 -14.83
N LYS A 99 -24.56 -1.25 -15.52
CA LYS A 99 -24.58 -2.50 -16.30
C LYS A 99 -24.90 -3.72 -15.43
N LEU A 100 -24.37 -3.76 -14.22
CA LEU A 100 -24.64 -4.83 -13.26
C LEU A 100 -26.12 -4.85 -12.83
N ILE A 101 -26.72 -3.69 -12.57
CA ILE A 101 -28.16 -3.55 -12.28
C ILE A 101 -29.01 -3.98 -13.49
N GLN A 102 -28.64 -3.57 -14.70
CA GLN A 102 -29.35 -3.92 -15.94
C GLN A 102 -29.38 -5.44 -16.19
N ARG A 103 -28.32 -6.14 -15.79
CA ARG A 103 -28.24 -7.62 -15.82
C ARG A 103 -28.97 -8.29 -14.66
N GLY A 104 -29.61 -7.50 -13.78
CA GLY A 104 -30.24 -7.95 -12.56
C GLY A 104 -29.26 -8.39 -11.47
N LEU A 105 -27.95 -8.21 -11.63
CA LEU A 105 -26.94 -8.73 -10.72
C LEU A 105 -26.58 -7.77 -9.58
N ALA A 106 -27.31 -6.66 -9.44
CA ALA A 106 -27.22 -5.75 -8.31
C ALA A 106 -28.58 -5.10 -8.03
N TYR A 107 -28.78 -4.67 -6.78
CA TYR A 107 -30.01 -4.02 -6.32
C TYR A 107 -29.71 -2.97 -5.24
N VAL A 108 -30.59 -1.98 -5.11
CA VAL A 108 -30.51 -0.97 -4.05
C VAL A 108 -31.21 -1.50 -2.80
N CYS A 109 -30.54 -1.36 -1.67
CA CYS A 109 -30.95 -1.87 -0.36
C CYS A 109 -31.04 -0.73 0.66
N HIS A 110 -32.10 -0.72 1.46
CA HIS A 110 -32.29 0.23 2.57
C HIS A 110 -32.17 -0.41 3.95
N GLN A 111 -31.65 -1.64 4.04
CA GLN A 111 -31.30 -2.21 5.34
C GLN A 111 -30.18 -1.40 5.97
N THR A 112 -30.33 -1.14 7.26
CA THR A 112 -29.32 -0.53 8.11
C THR A 112 -28.14 -1.49 8.34
N ALA A 113 -27.01 -0.95 8.76
CA ALA A 113 -25.83 -1.77 9.09
C ALA A 113 -26.09 -2.77 10.24
N GLU A 114 -27.05 -2.48 11.12
CA GLU A 114 -27.41 -3.36 12.23
C GLU A 114 -28.29 -4.52 11.76
N GLU A 115 -29.26 -4.27 10.88
CA GLU A 115 -30.09 -5.33 10.28
C GLU A 115 -29.30 -6.29 9.39
N MET A 116 -28.16 -5.85 8.86
CA MET A 116 -27.24 -6.69 8.10
C MET A 116 -26.25 -7.48 8.97
N LYS A 117 -26.14 -7.17 10.28
CA LYS A 117 -25.26 -7.90 11.21
C LYS A 117 -26.01 -9.10 11.79
N GLY A 118 -25.41 -10.27 11.68
CA GLY A 118 -25.94 -11.52 12.25
C GLY A 118 -25.15 -12.72 11.76
N ILE A 119 -25.34 -13.86 12.41
CA ILE A 119 -24.70 -15.14 12.03
C ILE A 119 -25.35 -15.73 10.76
N ASP A 120 -26.59 -15.32 10.44
CA ASP A 120 -27.29 -15.67 9.20
C ASP A 120 -28.45 -14.67 8.93
N PRO A 121 -28.16 -13.43 8.51
CA PRO A 121 -29.21 -12.44 8.30
C PRO A 121 -30.11 -12.86 7.13
N PRO A 122 -31.45 -12.74 7.24
CA PRO A 122 -32.35 -13.09 6.16
C PRO A 122 -32.03 -12.27 4.90
N PRO A 123 -32.31 -12.81 3.69
CA PRO A 123 -32.13 -12.08 2.45
C PRO A 123 -32.81 -10.72 2.50
N SER A 124 -32.14 -9.71 1.94
CA SER A 124 -32.69 -8.35 1.93
C SER A 124 -34.10 -8.34 1.34
N PRO A 125 -35.09 -7.68 1.99
CA PRO A 125 -36.45 -7.53 1.44
C PRO A 125 -36.46 -6.87 0.05
N TYR A 126 -35.39 -6.12 -0.26
CA TYR A 126 -35.24 -5.37 -1.50
C TYR A 126 -34.53 -6.13 -2.62
N ARG A 127 -34.13 -7.39 -2.38
CA ARG A 127 -33.32 -8.20 -3.31
C ARG A 127 -34.03 -8.53 -4.63
N THR A 128 -35.36 -8.57 -4.60
CA THR A 128 -36.22 -8.96 -5.74
C THR A 128 -36.80 -7.76 -6.49
N ARG A 129 -36.38 -6.53 -6.16
CA ARG A 129 -36.78 -5.31 -6.87
C ARG A 129 -36.54 -5.41 -8.37
N SER A 130 -37.40 -4.75 -9.14
CA SER A 130 -37.25 -4.69 -10.60
C SER A 130 -35.98 -3.94 -11.00
N VAL A 131 -35.47 -4.21 -12.20
CA VAL A 131 -34.30 -3.51 -12.75
C VAL A 131 -34.57 -2.01 -12.86
N GLN A 132 -35.77 -1.63 -13.32
CA GLN A 132 -36.18 -0.24 -13.51
C GLN A 132 -36.21 0.53 -12.18
N GLU A 133 -36.76 -0.08 -11.13
CA GLU A 133 -36.76 0.51 -9.78
C GLU A 133 -35.34 0.70 -9.26
N ASN A 134 -34.48 -0.33 -9.36
CA ASN A 134 -33.09 -0.24 -8.92
C ASN A 134 -32.29 0.85 -9.66
N LEU A 135 -32.49 0.99 -10.97
CA LEU A 135 -31.83 2.05 -11.76
C LEU A 135 -32.26 3.44 -11.30
N ARG A 136 -33.57 3.64 -11.07
CA ARG A 136 -34.10 4.91 -10.56
C ARG A 136 -33.53 5.22 -9.18
N LEU A 137 -33.57 4.26 -8.25
CA LEU A 137 -33.07 4.43 -6.89
C LEU A 137 -31.58 4.71 -6.86
N PHE A 138 -30.78 4.03 -7.68
CA PHE A 138 -29.34 4.27 -7.74
C PHE A 138 -28.99 5.64 -8.33
N GLU A 139 -29.77 6.13 -9.30
CA GLU A 139 -29.66 7.51 -9.78
C GLU A 139 -30.09 8.53 -8.72
N ASP A 140 -31.12 8.21 -7.92
CA ASP A 140 -31.55 9.03 -6.80
C ASP A 140 -30.47 9.09 -5.69
N MET A 141 -29.74 7.98 -5.45
CA MET A 141 -28.54 7.98 -4.59
C MET A 141 -27.45 8.90 -5.14
N ARG A 142 -27.16 8.86 -6.46
CA ARG A 142 -26.19 9.75 -7.10
C ARG A 142 -26.58 11.23 -7.02
N LYS A 143 -27.88 11.53 -7.02
CA LYS A 143 -28.44 12.89 -6.89
C LYS A 143 -28.51 13.38 -5.45
N GLY A 144 -28.05 12.61 -4.47
CA GLY A 144 -28.03 13.01 -3.07
C GLY A 144 -29.42 13.07 -2.42
N LYS A 145 -30.36 12.21 -2.82
CA LYS A 145 -31.71 12.17 -2.24
C LYS A 145 -31.83 11.36 -0.94
N TYR A 146 -30.75 10.72 -0.51
CA TYR A 146 -30.70 9.82 0.65
C TYR A 146 -29.57 10.22 1.59
N SER A 147 -29.76 10.13 2.89
CA SER A 147 -28.69 10.38 3.87
C SER A 147 -27.63 9.27 3.86
N GLU A 148 -26.48 9.52 4.50
CA GLU A 148 -25.45 8.48 4.65
C GLU A 148 -26.01 7.24 5.37
N GLY A 149 -25.86 6.07 4.76
CA GLY A 149 -26.32 4.80 5.32
C GLY A 149 -27.79 4.45 5.05
N GLU A 150 -28.60 5.36 4.52
CA GLU A 150 -30.02 5.08 4.19
C GLU A 150 -30.20 4.18 2.96
N ALA A 151 -29.22 4.18 2.05
CA ALA A 151 -29.25 3.35 0.86
C ALA A 151 -27.85 2.87 0.47
N THR A 152 -27.77 1.63 0.01
CA THR A 152 -26.55 1.01 -0.51
C THR A 152 -26.85 0.25 -1.79
N LEU A 153 -25.91 0.21 -2.72
CA LEU A 153 -25.98 -0.73 -3.84
C LEU A 153 -25.31 -2.03 -3.41
N ARG A 154 -26.00 -3.16 -3.55
CA ARG A 154 -25.47 -4.49 -3.21
C ARG A 154 -25.39 -5.36 -4.45
N MET A 155 -24.33 -6.14 -4.55
CA MET A 155 -24.19 -7.19 -5.55
C MET A 155 -25.13 -8.34 -5.20
N ARG A 156 -25.79 -8.96 -6.17
CA ARG A 156 -26.72 -10.07 -5.96
C ARG A 156 -25.99 -11.40 -6.10
N VAL A 157 -25.28 -11.80 -5.06
CA VAL A 157 -24.44 -13.02 -5.03
C VAL A 157 -24.22 -13.47 -3.59
N THR A 158 -24.17 -14.79 -3.38
CA THR A 158 -23.71 -15.39 -2.13
C THR A 158 -22.27 -15.84 -2.33
N LEU A 159 -21.36 -15.34 -1.49
CA LEU A 159 -19.95 -15.71 -1.55
C LEU A 159 -19.71 -17.09 -0.94
N GLU A 160 -18.56 -17.71 -1.25
CA GLU A 160 -18.18 -19.03 -0.74
C GLU A 160 -18.14 -19.10 0.80
N GLU A 161 -17.79 -17.99 1.46
CA GLU A 161 -17.80 -17.87 2.92
C GLU A 161 -19.22 -17.74 3.52
N GLY A 162 -20.27 -17.80 2.70
CA GLY A 162 -21.65 -17.57 3.12
C GLY A 162 -22.05 -16.10 3.20
N LYS A 163 -21.09 -15.16 3.06
CA LYS A 163 -21.40 -13.72 3.05
C LYS A 163 -22.32 -13.39 1.89
N GLN A 164 -23.54 -12.95 2.22
CA GLN A 164 -24.57 -12.64 1.24
C GLN A 164 -24.53 -11.18 0.78
N ASP A 165 -24.65 -11.01 -0.52
CA ASP A 165 -24.89 -9.75 -1.24
C ASP A 165 -23.95 -8.60 -0.78
N PRO A 166 -22.64 -8.67 -1.07
CA PRO A 166 -21.67 -7.66 -0.66
C PRO A 166 -21.99 -6.27 -1.22
N VAL A 167 -21.70 -5.23 -0.43
CA VAL A 167 -21.95 -3.82 -0.80
C VAL A 167 -20.99 -3.38 -1.90
N ALA A 168 -21.53 -2.81 -2.98
CA ALA A 168 -20.80 -2.21 -4.09
C ALA A 168 -20.64 -0.70 -3.95
N TYR A 169 -21.69 0.03 -3.52
CA TYR A 169 -21.65 1.48 -3.33
C TYR A 169 -22.27 1.90 -1.99
N ARG A 170 -21.70 2.96 -1.40
CA ARG A 170 -22.17 3.65 -0.21
C ARG A 170 -22.32 5.15 -0.46
N ILE A 171 -23.20 5.80 0.28
CA ILE A 171 -23.37 7.26 0.25
C ILE A 171 -22.39 7.89 1.24
N ARG A 172 -21.66 8.91 0.79
CA ARG A 172 -20.82 9.80 1.62
C ARG A 172 -20.91 11.22 1.06
N TYR A 173 -21.14 12.20 1.93
CA TYR A 173 -21.20 13.62 1.54
C TYR A 173 -19.89 14.36 1.81
N VAL A 174 -18.90 13.68 2.38
CA VAL A 174 -17.55 14.23 2.52
C VAL A 174 -16.98 14.49 1.12
N PRO A 175 -16.51 15.72 0.83
CA PRO A 175 -15.89 16.05 -0.46
C PRO A 175 -14.64 15.20 -0.70
N HIS A 176 -14.49 14.70 -1.92
CA HIS A 176 -13.30 13.95 -2.31
C HIS A 176 -12.14 14.90 -2.66
N ILE A 177 -10.91 14.56 -2.27
CA ILE A 177 -9.75 15.44 -2.48
C ILE A 177 -9.53 15.82 -3.95
N ARG A 178 -9.69 14.87 -4.87
CA ARG A 178 -9.59 15.07 -6.34
C ARG A 178 -10.92 15.50 -7.00
N THR A 179 -11.98 14.69 -6.90
CA THR A 179 -13.25 14.95 -7.60
C THR A 179 -14.19 15.94 -6.90
N LYS A 180 -13.80 16.48 -5.75
CA LYS A 180 -14.56 17.46 -4.95
C LYS A 180 -15.98 16.95 -4.70
N ASP A 181 -16.99 17.76 -5.02
CA ASP A 181 -18.40 17.49 -4.78
C ASP A 181 -19.12 16.83 -5.98
N THR A 182 -18.35 16.32 -6.96
CA THR A 182 -18.92 15.67 -8.16
C THR A 182 -19.69 14.39 -7.81
N TRP A 183 -19.30 13.72 -6.73
CA TRP A 183 -19.86 12.43 -6.31
C TRP A 183 -20.28 12.48 -4.84
N CYS A 184 -21.47 11.96 -4.54
CA CYS A 184 -21.93 11.66 -3.18
C CYS A 184 -22.11 10.15 -2.94
N ILE A 185 -21.79 9.32 -3.94
CA ILE A 185 -21.78 7.87 -3.86
C ILE A 185 -20.39 7.37 -4.23
N TYR A 186 -19.87 6.43 -3.44
CA TYR A 186 -18.52 5.93 -3.58
C TYR A 186 -18.50 4.41 -3.63
N PRO A 187 -17.75 3.81 -4.56
CA PRO A 187 -17.62 2.36 -4.63
C PRO A 187 -16.84 1.83 -3.42
N THR A 188 -17.07 0.57 -3.09
CA THR A 188 -16.32 -0.15 -2.04
C THR A 188 -15.03 -0.73 -2.61
N TYR A 189 -14.09 -1.05 -1.72
CA TYR A 189 -12.83 -1.70 -2.06
C TYR A 189 -13.03 -2.93 -2.96
N ASP A 190 -13.96 -3.82 -2.59
CA ASP A 190 -14.22 -5.06 -3.31
C ASP A 190 -14.73 -4.80 -4.74
N PHE A 191 -15.50 -3.72 -4.95
CA PHE A 191 -16.01 -3.33 -6.27
C PHE A 191 -14.94 -2.62 -7.10
N THR A 192 -14.17 -1.73 -6.49
CA THR A 192 -13.20 -0.89 -7.19
C THR A 192 -11.99 -1.67 -7.66
N HIS A 193 -11.32 -2.42 -6.78
CA HIS A 193 -10.00 -2.97 -7.10
C HIS A 193 -10.03 -3.94 -8.27
N CYS A 194 -11.03 -4.83 -8.31
CA CYS A 194 -11.15 -5.79 -9.39
C CYS A 194 -11.44 -5.14 -10.74
N LEU A 195 -12.30 -4.11 -10.76
CA LEU A 195 -12.66 -3.42 -11.99
C LEU A 195 -11.57 -2.47 -12.46
N CYS A 196 -10.89 -1.76 -11.55
CA CYS A 196 -9.70 -0.97 -11.89
C CYS A 196 -8.58 -1.85 -12.44
N ASP A 197 -8.38 -3.05 -11.90
CA ASP A 197 -7.40 -3.99 -12.45
C ASP A 197 -7.76 -4.44 -13.87
N SER A 198 -9.05 -4.68 -14.13
CA SER A 198 -9.54 -4.95 -15.47
C SER A 198 -9.27 -3.78 -16.41
N LEU A 199 -9.62 -2.55 -16.01
CA LEU A 199 -9.47 -1.33 -16.79
C LEU A 199 -7.99 -1.01 -17.11
N GLU A 200 -7.09 -1.26 -16.16
CA GLU A 200 -5.64 -1.09 -16.34
C GLU A 200 -4.98 -2.27 -17.07
N HIS A 201 -5.76 -3.32 -17.40
CA HIS A 201 -5.27 -4.56 -18.00
C HIS A 201 -4.14 -5.20 -17.18
N ILE A 202 -4.33 -5.27 -15.87
CA ILE A 202 -3.38 -5.91 -14.95
C ILE A 202 -3.32 -7.41 -15.26
N THR A 203 -2.12 -7.92 -15.45
CA THR A 203 -1.90 -9.35 -15.72
C THR A 203 -1.84 -10.17 -14.43
N HIS A 204 -1.19 -9.62 -13.40
CA HIS A 204 -0.91 -10.27 -12.14
C HIS A 204 -1.32 -9.32 -11.00
N SER A 205 -2.54 -9.51 -10.47
CA SER A 205 -3.00 -8.81 -9.29
C SER A 205 -2.44 -9.52 -8.06
N LEU A 206 -1.29 -9.06 -7.56
CA LEU A 206 -0.64 -9.63 -6.38
C LEU A 206 -1.19 -8.94 -5.12
N CYS A 207 -1.76 -9.71 -4.19
CA CYS A 207 -2.30 -9.22 -2.92
C CYS A 207 -1.91 -10.13 -1.76
N THR A 208 -2.23 -9.72 -0.54
CA THR A 208 -1.96 -10.53 0.64
C THR A 208 -3.08 -11.54 0.90
N LYS A 209 -2.76 -12.64 1.60
CA LYS A 209 -3.66 -13.78 1.84
C LYS A 209 -4.97 -13.44 2.56
N GLU A 210 -5.04 -12.30 3.25
CA GLU A 210 -6.27 -11.79 3.87
C GLU A 210 -7.42 -11.57 2.87
N PHE A 211 -7.10 -11.49 1.57
CA PHE A 211 -8.07 -11.35 0.49
C PHE A 211 -8.38 -12.66 -0.26
N GLN A 212 -7.81 -13.79 0.16
CA GLN A 212 -7.96 -15.07 -0.54
C GLN A 212 -9.43 -15.48 -0.72
N SER A 213 -10.25 -15.29 0.31
CA SER A 213 -11.67 -15.64 0.24
C SER A 213 -12.49 -14.71 -0.64
N ARG A 214 -11.96 -13.52 -0.94
CA ARG A 214 -12.57 -12.56 -1.85
C ARG A 214 -12.19 -12.80 -3.31
N ARG A 215 -11.38 -13.82 -3.61
CA ARG A 215 -11.02 -14.14 -5.00
C ARG A 215 -12.23 -14.60 -5.81
N SER A 216 -13.13 -15.36 -5.20
CA SER A 216 -14.38 -15.78 -5.85
C SER A 216 -15.25 -14.58 -6.22
N SER A 217 -15.37 -13.59 -5.32
CA SER A 217 -16.09 -12.34 -5.61
C SER A 217 -15.40 -11.48 -6.68
N TYR A 218 -14.07 -11.45 -6.68
CA TYR A 218 -13.25 -10.77 -7.67
C TYR A 218 -13.54 -11.28 -9.10
N TYR A 219 -13.48 -12.60 -9.30
CA TYR A 219 -13.75 -13.22 -10.59
C TYR A 219 -15.24 -13.13 -10.97
N TRP A 220 -16.13 -13.31 -10.00
CA TRP A 220 -17.57 -13.15 -10.22
C TRP A 220 -17.88 -11.76 -10.78
N LEU A 221 -17.32 -10.70 -10.19
CA LEU A 221 -17.64 -9.34 -10.60
C LEU A 221 -17.15 -9.03 -12.02
N CYS A 222 -15.92 -9.40 -12.38
CA CYS A 222 -15.39 -9.21 -13.74
C CYS A 222 -16.25 -9.95 -14.79
N ASN A 223 -16.66 -11.18 -14.48
CA ASN A 223 -17.51 -11.98 -15.36
C ASN A 223 -18.94 -11.41 -15.44
N ALA A 224 -19.48 -10.93 -14.32
CA ALA A 224 -20.83 -10.39 -14.21
C ALA A 224 -21.02 -9.13 -15.08
N VAL A 225 -20.01 -8.27 -15.18
CA VAL A 225 -20.02 -7.11 -16.07
C VAL A 225 -19.37 -7.37 -17.44
N ASP A 226 -18.92 -8.60 -17.71
CA ASP A 226 -18.33 -9.04 -18.98
C ASP A 226 -17.19 -8.14 -19.45
N VAL A 227 -16.16 -8.05 -18.60
CA VAL A 227 -14.89 -7.34 -18.86
C VAL A 227 -13.71 -8.31 -18.79
N TYR A 228 -12.50 -7.83 -19.09
CA TYR A 228 -11.29 -8.61 -18.88
C TYR A 228 -11.17 -9.01 -17.40
N CYS A 229 -10.79 -10.25 -17.13
CA CYS A 229 -10.67 -10.76 -15.77
C CYS A 229 -9.17 -10.98 -15.46
N PRO A 230 -8.54 -10.08 -14.68
CA PRO A 230 -7.17 -10.25 -14.20
C PRO A 230 -7.02 -11.50 -13.34
N VAL A 231 -5.82 -12.06 -13.27
CA VAL A 231 -5.53 -13.18 -12.35
C VAL A 231 -5.07 -12.62 -11.01
N GLN A 232 -5.76 -13.00 -9.93
CA GLN A 232 -5.39 -12.64 -8.57
C GLN A 232 -4.52 -13.75 -7.95
N TRP A 233 -3.40 -13.34 -7.36
CA TRP A 233 -2.49 -14.22 -6.62
C TRP A 233 -2.22 -13.68 -5.23
N GLU A 234 -2.27 -14.57 -4.25
CA GLU A 234 -2.09 -14.23 -2.85
C GLU A 234 -0.71 -14.66 -2.33
N TYR A 235 -0.08 -13.79 -1.54
CA TYR A 235 1.13 -14.11 -0.80
C TYR A 235 0.98 -13.80 0.70
N SER A 236 1.84 -14.39 1.52
CA SER A 236 1.84 -14.15 2.95
C SER A 236 2.23 -12.72 3.30
N ARG A 237 1.43 -12.07 4.14
CA ARG A 237 1.80 -10.79 4.74
C ARG A 237 3.07 -10.94 5.58
N LEU A 238 3.94 -9.94 5.54
CA LEU A 238 5.09 -9.85 6.44
C LEU A 238 4.63 -9.27 7.78
N ASN A 239 4.81 -10.06 8.84
CA ASN A 239 4.68 -9.61 10.22
C ASN A 239 6.04 -9.73 10.92
N LEU A 240 6.45 -8.71 11.65
CA LEU A 240 7.67 -8.72 12.46
C LEU A 240 7.33 -8.80 13.95
N ASN A 241 8.03 -9.66 14.69
CA ASN A 241 7.94 -9.71 16.15
C ASN A 241 8.38 -8.39 16.77
N TYR A 242 7.84 -8.06 17.95
CA TYR A 242 8.18 -6.85 18.72
C TYR A 242 7.90 -5.52 17.99
N THR A 243 7.08 -5.54 16.94
CA THR A 243 6.74 -4.33 16.18
C THR A 243 5.24 -4.05 16.20
N VAL A 244 4.90 -2.77 16.06
CA VAL A 244 3.53 -2.30 15.91
C VAL A 244 3.46 -1.43 14.67
N VAL A 245 2.60 -1.83 13.72
CA VAL A 245 2.53 -1.20 12.39
C VAL A 245 1.16 -0.58 12.08
N SER A 246 0.17 -0.71 12.97
CA SER A 246 -1.15 -0.12 12.72
C SER A 246 -1.17 1.39 13.01
N LYS A 247 -1.73 2.17 12.09
CA LYS A 247 -1.84 3.64 12.18
C LYS A 247 -2.39 4.09 13.55
N ARG A 248 -3.50 3.48 14.00
CA ARG A 248 -4.12 3.78 15.30
C ARG A 248 -3.18 3.55 16.48
N LYS A 249 -2.39 2.47 16.48
CA LYS A 249 -1.49 2.18 17.60
C LYS A 249 -0.26 3.08 17.58
N ILE A 250 0.29 3.40 16.41
CA ILE A 250 1.43 4.34 16.32
C ILE A 250 1.00 5.75 16.73
N ALA A 251 -0.18 6.22 16.29
CA ALA A 251 -0.73 7.50 16.75
C ALA A 251 -0.79 7.58 18.28
N LYS A 252 -1.27 6.51 18.93
CA LYS A 252 -1.31 6.40 20.38
C LYS A 252 0.10 6.49 21.02
N LEU A 253 1.13 5.87 20.42
CA LEU A 253 2.51 5.98 20.92
C LEU A 253 3.06 7.40 20.83
N ILE A 254 2.65 8.18 19.82
CA ILE A 254 3.02 9.59 19.66
C ILE A 254 2.28 10.46 20.67
N GLU A 255 0.96 10.25 20.82
CA GLU A 255 0.12 10.95 21.80
C GLU A 255 0.60 10.76 23.25
N GLU A 256 1.02 9.53 23.60
CA GLU A 256 1.59 9.20 24.91
C GLU A 256 3.07 9.66 25.06
N GLY A 257 3.67 10.25 24.02
CA GLY A 257 5.06 10.74 24.06
C GLY A 257 6.12 9.63 24.12
N ILE A 258 5.75 8.37 23.88
CA ILE A 258 6.68 7.23 23.88
C ILE A 258 7.63 7.33 22.69
N VAL A 259 7.10 7.74 21.52
CA VAL A 259 7.87 8.02 20.30
C VAL A 259 7.70 9.48 19.87
N ARG A 260 8.73 10.03 19.21
CA ARG A 260 8.75 11.46 18.85
C ARG A 260 7.74 11.79 17.75
N ASP A 261 7.72 10.96 16.71
CA ASP A 261 6.87 11.12 15.54
C ASP A 261 6.84 9.80 14.74
N TRP A 262 6.16 9.78 13.60
CA TRP A 262 6.00 8.62 12.72
C TRP A 262 7.30 8.11 12.08
N ASP A 263 8.33 8.95 12.03
CA ASP A 263 9.66 8.62 11.52
C ASP A 263 10.66 8.35 12.65
N ASP A 264 10.20 8.21 13.91
CA ASP A 264 11.07 7.85 15.04
C ASP A 264 11.81 6.54 14.75
N PRO A 265 13.16 6.48 14.81
CA PRO A 265 13.94 5.30 14.48
C PRO A 265 13.60 4.00 15.23
N ARG A 266 12.81 4.07 16.31
CA ARG A 266 12.31 2.89 17.04
C ARG A 266 11.12 2.23 16.35
N LEU A 267 10.46 2.92 15.42
CA LEU A 267 9.34 2.40 14.64
C LEU A 267 9.83 1.64 13.40
N TYR A 268 8.92 0.85 12.84
CA TYR A 268 9.14 0.08 11.60
C TYR A 268 8.33 0.64 10.42
N THR A 269 8.03 1.94 10.47
CA THR A 269 7.60 2.69 9.28
C THR A 269 8.77 2.80 8.30
N LEU A 270 8.53 2.90 6.99
CA LEU A 270 9.64 3.03 6.04
C LEU A 270 10.41 4.33 6.25
N SER A 271 9.71 5.42 6.58
CA SER A 271 10.32 6.69 6.96
C SER A 271 11.20 6.57 8.20
N ALA A 272 10.77 5.82 9.22
CA ALA A 272 11.58 5.56 10.40
C ALA A 272 12.82 4.73 10.11
N LEU A 273 12.69 3.67 9.30
CA LEU A 273 13.82 2.83 8.91
C LEU A 273 14.84 3.62 8.07
N ARG A 274 14.36 4.50 7.18
CA ARG A 274 15.21 5.43 6.43
C ARG A 274 15.92 6.40 7.37
N ARG A 275 15.20 7.02 8.32
CA ARG A 275 15.80 7.94 9.31
C ARG A 275 16.76 7.23 10.27
N ARG A 276 16.52 5.96 10.61
CA ARG A 276 17.42 5.09 11.37
C ARG A 276 18.74 4.82 10.63
N GLY A 277 18.78 5.04 9.31
CA GLY A 277 19.98 4.88 8.48
C GLY A 277 20.08 3.51 7.81
N LEU A 278 18.97 2.78 7.65
CA LEU A 278 18.99 1.53 6.90
C LEU A 278 19.12 1.82 5.40
N PRO A 279 20.03 1.15 4.67
CA PRO A 279 20.10 1.27 3.22
C PRO A 279 18.90 0.54 2.57
N PRO A 280 18.30 1.11 1.50
CA PRO A 280 17.16 0.48 0.82
C PRO A 280 17.50 -0.90 0.24
N GLU A 281 18.75 -1.11 -0.19
CA GLU A 281 19.26 -2.39 -0.69
C GLU A 281 19.14 -3.50 0.36
N ALA A 282 19.39 -3.20 1.64
CA ALA A 282 19.23 -4.16 2.72
C ALA A 282 17.76 -4.55 2.94
N ILE A 283 16.83 -3.61 2.80
CA ILE A 283 15.39 -3.88 2.90
C ILE A 283 14.91 -4.75 1.73
N ASN A 284 15.36 -4.44 0.51
CA ASN A 284 15.06 -5.24 -0.67
C ASN A 284 15.63 -6.65 -0.55
N ARG A 285 16.89 -6.79 -0.10
CA ARG A 285 17.54 -8.08 0.17
C ARG A 285 16.82 -8.87 1.25
N PHE A 286 16.38 -8.21 2.32
CA PHE A 286 15.56 -8.83 3.37
C PHE A 286 14.25 -9.38 2.79
N CYS A 287 13.54 -8.59 1.99
CA CYS A 287 12.31 -9.04 1.32
C CYS A 287 12.57 -10.21 0.36
N ALA A 288 13.68 -10.19 -0.38
CA ALA A 288 14.08 -11.30 -1.26
C ALA A 288 14.40 -12.59 -0.49
N LYS A 289 15.11 -12.49 0.65
CA LYS A 289 15.44 -13.66 1.51
C LYS A 289 14.20 -14.32 2.10
N LEU A 290 13.16 -13.54 2.43
CA LEU A 290 11.90 -14.09 2.92
C LEU A 290 11.14 -14.90 1.87
N GLY A 291 11.32 -14.55 0.59
CA GLY A 291 10.63 -15.18 -0.52
C GLY A 291 9.12 -14.97 -0.53
N LEU A 292 8.47 -15.66 -1.47
CA LEU A 292 7.04 -15.67 -1.67
C LEU A 292 6.48 -17.03 -1.26
N THR A 293 5.74 -17.05 -0.16
CA THR A 293 5.09 -18.27 0.36
C THR A 293 3.63 -17.97 0.68
N GLY A 294 2.78 -19.00 0.64
CA GLY A 294 1.37 -18.92 1.06
C GLY A 294 1.16 -19.06 2.57
N SER A 295 2.22 -19.39 3.33
CA SER A 295 2.16 -19.61 4.78
C SER A 295 2.43 -18.32 5.53
N GLN A 296 1.54 -17.97 6.47
CA GLN A 296 1.78 -16.86 7.37
C GLN A 296 2.95 -17.21 8.28
N SER A 297 3.93 -16.32 8.36
CA SER A 297 5.09 -16.45 9.24
C SER A 297 5.37 -15.10 9.88
N THR A 298 5.76 -15.15 11.14
CA THR A 298 6.27 -13.98 11.85
C THR A 298 7.79 -14.06 11.85
N VAL A 299 8.43 -12.95 11.53
CA VAL A 299 9.87 -12.87 11.34
C VAL A 299 10.49 -12.12 12.51
N ASP A 300 11.64 -12.57 12.96
CA ASP A 300 12.40 -11.87 14.00
C ASP A 300 13.15 -10.66 13.41
N PRO A 301 13.13 -9.49 14.07
CA PRO A 301 13.85 -8.30 13.59
C PRO A 301 15.35 -8.50 13.36
N SER A 302 15.99 -9.44 14.08
CA SER A 302 17.41 -9.75 13.89
C SER A 302 17.77 -10.17 12.47
N MET A 303 16.81 -10.74 11.71
CA MET A 303 17.01 -11.07 10.29
C MET A 303 17.14 -9.82 9.43
N LEU A 304 16.39 -8.76 9.73
CA LEU A 304 16.54 -7.46 9.07
C LEU A 304 17.89 -6.84 9.47
N ASP A 305 18.22 -6.83 10.77
CA ASP A 305 19.49 -6.30 11.25
C ASP A 305 20.70 -7.04 10.65
N ALA A 306 20.60 -8.35 10.39
CA ALA A 306 21.62 -9.11 9.68
C ALA A 306 21.81 -8.61 8.23
N CYS A 307 20.72 -8.41 7.48
CA CYS A 307 20.81 -7.87 6.12
C CYS A 307 21.40 -6.45 6.09
N VAL A 308 21.07 -5.63 7.09
CA VAL A 308 21.59 -4.28 7.24
C VAL A 308 23.09 -4.29 7.55
N ARG A 309 23.54 -5.17 8.45
CA ARG A 309 24.97 -5.33 8.77
C ARG A 309 25.76 -5.78 7.54
N ASP A 310 25.25 -6.75 6.78
CA ASP A 310 25.90 -7.24 5.56
C ASP A 310 26.09 -6.11 4.53
N GLU A 311 25.08 -5.26 4.36
CA GLU A 311 25.12 -4.14 3.41
C GLU A 311 26.06 -3.02 3.89
N LEU A 312 25.93 -2.58 5.14
CA LEU A 312 26.74 -1.51 5.69
C LEU A 312 28.22 -1.90 5.85
N ASN A 313 28.54 -3.18 6.06
CA ASN A 313 29.93 -3.62 6.12
C ASN A 313 30.71 -3.33 4.83
N CYS A 314 30.04 -3.34 3.68
CA CYS A 314 30.63 -3.06 2.38
C CYS A 314 30.58 -1.56 2.03
N LEU A 315 29.52 -0.85 2.42
CA LEU A 315 29.25 0.53 1.97
C LEU A 315 29.68 1.61 2.96
N ALA A 316 29.62 1.34 4.27
CA ALA A 316 29.81 2.37 5.28
C ALA A 316 31.30 2.67 5.52
N PRO A 317 31.76 3.93 5.35
CA PRO A 317 33.12 4.30 5.71
C PRO A 317 33.30 4.21 7.24
N ARG A 318 34.48 3.76 7.67
CA ARG A 318 34.80 3.61 9.09
C ARG A 318 35.48 4.87 9.60
N ALA A 319 34.96 5.38 10.72
CA ALA A 319 35.52 6.49 11.48
C ALA A 319 35.66 6.06 12.95
N MET A 320 36.60 6.69 13.67
CA MET A 320 36.74 6.49 15.11
C MET A 320 35.89 7.52 15.87
N CYS A 321 35.08 7.05 16.80
CA CYS A 321 34.31 7.87 17.73
C CYS A 321 34.31 7.19 19.10
N VAL A 322 34.36 7.98 20.17
CA VAL A 322 34.24 7.48 21.54
C VAL A 322 32.97 8.08 22.13
N VAL A 323 32.03 7.21 22.52
CA VAL A 323 30.71 7.63 23.05
C VAL A 323 30.86 8.22 24.44
N GLU A 324 31.66 7.57 25.28
CA GLU A 324 31.96 8.00 26.65
C GLU A 324 33.47 8.31 26.76
N PRO A 325 33.91 9.52 26.38
CA PRO A 325 35.32 9.83 26.26
C PRO A 325 36.00 9.95 27.62
N LEU A 326 37.07 9.18 27.80
CA LEU A 326 38.02 9.36 28.91
C LEU A 326 39.24 10.13 28.41
N LYS A 327 39.57 11.23 29.08
CA LYS A 327 40.75 12.03 28.75
C LYS A 327 42.01 11.26 29.13
N VAL A 328 42.86 10.98 28.15
CA VAL A 328 44.16 10.33 28.34
C VAL A 328 45.27 11.33 28.05
N VAL A 329 46.27 11.38 28.93
CA VAL A 329 47.49 12.19 28.75
C VAL A 329 48.68 11.24 28.64
N ILE A 330 49.41 11.34 27.52
CA ILE A 330 50.64 10.56 27.29
C ILE A 330 51.82 11.40 27.76
N THR A 331 52.46 11.00 28.85
CA THR A 331 53.54 11.79 29.50
C THR A 331 54.89 11.69 28.80
N ASN A 332 55.07 10.70 27.94
CA ASN A 332 56.33 10.39 27.24
C ASN A 332 56.21 10.50 25.70
N ALA A 333 55.27 11.30 25.19
CA ALA A 333 55.12 11.50 23.76
C ALA A 333 56.27 12.37 23.20
N PRO A 334 56.89 12.01 22.04
CA PRO A 334 57.93 12.83 21.43
C PRO A 334 57.36 14.18 20.94
N PRO A 335 58.14 15.28 20.99
CA PRO A 335 57.67 16.62 20.61
C PRO A 335 57.20 16.75 19.15
N THR A 336 57.54 15.77 18.30
CA THR A 336 57.20 15.71 16.88
C THR A 336 55.82 15.11 16.57
N LEU A 337 55.12 14.54 17.56
CA LEU A 337 53.75 14.07 17.41
C LEU A 337 52.78 15.27 17.44
N GLY A 338 52.68 15.99 16.32
CA GLY A 338 51.63 16.97 16.11
C GLY A 338 50.24 16.33 16.06
N CYS A 339 49.18 17.15 16.11
CA CYS A 339 47.79 16.70 16.04
C CYS A 339 47.53 15.91 14.74
N THR A 340 47.55 14.58 14.82
CA THR A 340 47.29 13.67 13.69
C THR A 340 45.80 13.48 13.48
N ARG A 341 45.31 13.73 12.26
CA ARG A 341 43.93 13.37 11.86
C ARG A 341 43.81 11.86 11.70
N CYS A 342 42.76 11.26 12.27
CA CYS A 342 42.41 9.89 11.97
C CYS A 342 41.98 9.78 10.50
N PRO A 343 42.61 8.92 9.68
CA PRO A 343 42.11 8.69 8.32
C PRO A 343 40.72 8.05 8.38
N LEU A 344 39.83 8.48 7.48
CA LEU A 344 38.61 7.75 7.17
C LEU A 344 39.00 6.51 6.37
N PHE A 345 38.66 5.33 6.88
CA PHE A 345 38.85 4.08 6.16
C PHE A 345 37.62 3.83 5.30
N VAL A 346 37.75 4.00 3.98
CA VAL A 346 36.69 3.60 3.04
C VAL A 346 37.05 2.23 2.48
N ALA A 347 36.08 1.34 2.36
CA ALA A 347 36.25 0.10 1.60
C ALA A 347 36.61 0.48 0.15
N GLY A 348 37.90 0.42 -0.21
CA GLY A 348 38.43 0.87 -1.51
C GLY A 348 39.61 1.85 -1.46
N GLY A 349 40.02 2.36 -0.30
CA GLY A 349 41.24 3.16 -0.16
C GLY A 349 41.17 4.31 0.84
N PHE A 350 42.30 5.02 1.01
CA PHE A 350 42.43 6.18 1.90
C PHE A 350 41.96 7.47 1.21
N LEU A 351 40.95 8.15 1.76
CA LEU A 351 40.62 9.52 1.39
C LEU A 351 41.41 10.50 2.28
N ARG A 352 42.54 11.03 1.78
CA ARG A 352 43.17 12.22 2.36
C ARG A 352 42.41 13.46 1.85
N LYS A 353 41.50 14.03 2.65
CA LYS A 353 40.94 15.37 2.35
C LYS A 353 41.98 16.46 2.66
N PRO A 354 42.11 17.52 1.82
CA PRO A 354 43.03 18.63 2.09
C PRO A 354 42.70 19.37 3.38
N SER A 355 43.73 19.92 3.99
CA SER A 355 43.68 20.76 5.19
C SER A 355 43.10 22.14 4.88
N SER A 356 41.79 22.31 5.04
CA SER A 356 41.19 23.63 5.27
C SER A 356 40.33 23.59 6.53
N GLY A 357 40.46 24.63 7.34
CA GLY A 357 40.18 24.65 8.77
C GLY A 357 38.74 24.35 9.16
N PHE A 358 38.60 23.53 10.20
CA PHE A 358 37.41 23.48 11.03
C PHE A 358 37.87 23.76 12.45
N VAL A 359 37.37 24.84 13.04
CA VAL A 359 37.63 25.24 14.44
C VAL A 359 36.74 24.36 15.32
N PRO A 360 37.28 23.59 16.28
CA PRO A 360 36.44 22.81 17.17
C PRO A 360 35.80 23.72 18.21
N SER A 361 34.51 24.03 18.05
CA SER A 361 33.67 24.45 19.17
C SER A 361 33.36 23.21 20.01
N TRP A 362 33.98 23.13 21.18
CA TRP A 362 33.54 22.22 22.24
C TRP A 362 32.35 22.89 22.96
N VAL A 363 31.21 22.21 23.01
CA VAL A 363 30.15 22.44 24.01
C VAL A 363 30.12 21.21 24.90
#